data_AF-A0A821M7F0-F1
#
_entry.id   AF-A0A821M7F0-F1
#
_cell.length_a   1.000
_cell.length_b   1.000
_cell.length_c   1.000
_cell.angle_alpha   90.00
_cell.angle_beta   90.00
_cell.angle_gamma   90.00
#
_symmetry.space_group_name_H-M   'P 1'
#
loop_
_entity.id
_entity.type
_entity.pdbx_description
1 polymer ?
#
loop_
_entity_poly.entity_id
_entity_poly.type
_entity_poly.pdbx_seq_one_letter_code
_entity_poly.pdbx_strand_id
1 'polypeptide(L)'
;LQAYAKKVAQELNDSSGFKASNGWLERFRVRYNVNFRVISGEGAAVDVHTIKDWKVRLPQIIEHYSPVDIYNCDETGLFFKLMPDRSLVVNADDCRGGKKSRDRFTVLLCANWAGTHKLKPMVIGE
;
A
#
# COMPACT_ATOMS: atom_id res chain seq x y z
N LEU A 1 18.68 -0.47 1.50
CA LEU A 1 19.50 -1.66 1.12
C LEU A 1 20.81 -1.28 0.44
N GLN A 2 20.82 -0.64 -0.73
CA GLN A 2 22.08 -0.31 -1.42
C GLN A 2 23.00 0.60 -0.60
N ALA A 3 22.48 1.64 0.06
CA ALA A 3 23.27 2.51 0.93
C ALA A 3 23.87 1.75 2.13
N TYR A 4 23.08 0.89 2.76
CA TYR A 4 23.53 0.05 3.88
C TYR A 4 24.61 -0.95 3.45
N ALA A 5 24.44 -1.60 2.29
CA ALA A 5 25.44 -2.51 1.74
C ALA A 5 26.78 -1.83 1.44
N LYS A 6 26.75 -0.57 0.96
CA LYS A 6 27.98 0.22 0.79
C LYS A 6 28.67 0.52 2.13
N LYS A 7 27.91 0.84 3.18
CA LYS A 7 28.45 1.06 4.53
C LYS A 7 29.15 -0.19 5.07
N VAL A 8 28.52 -1.35 4.94
CA VAL A 8 29.10 -2.64 5.34
C VAL A 8 30.36 -2.96 4.53
N ALA A 9 30.36 -2.70 3.22
CA ALA A 9 31.56 -2.90 2.39
C ALA A 9 32.74 -2.00 2.84
N GLN A 10 32.46 -0.76 3.26
CA GLN A 10 33.46 0.13 3.85
C GLN A 10 33.99 -0.39 5.19
N GLU A 11 33.09 -0.87 6.07
CA GLU A 11 33.47 -1.44 7.36
C GLU A 11 34.32 -2.72 7.22
N LEU A 12 34.08 -3.50 6.16
CA LEU A 12 34.85 -4.71 5.83
C LEU A 12 36.16 -4.42 5.09
N ASN A 13 36.52 -3.15 4.87
CA ASN A 13 37.68 -2.73 4.08
C ASN A 13 37.73 -3.41 2.70
N ASP A 14 36.58 -3.56 2.06
CA ASP A 14 36.49 -4.24 0.77
C ASP A 14 37.18 -3.41 -0.34
N SER A 15 38.33 -3.89 -0.80
CA SER A 15 39.12 -3.30 -1.88
C SER A 15 38.69 -3.76 -3.27
N SER A 16 37.67 -4.63 -3.38
CA SER A 16 37.20 -5.20 -4.66
C SER A 16 36.39 -4.22 -5.53
N GLY A 17 36.19 -2.98 -5.05
CA GLY A 17 35.40 -1.98 -5.75
C GLY A 17 33.92 -2.32 -5.78
N PHE A 18 33.40 -2.95 -4.72
CA PHE A 18 32.00 -3.34 -4.62
C PHE A 18 31.04 -2.19 -4.96
N LYS A 19 30.15 -2.48 -5.90
CA LYS A 19 29.07 -1.56 -6.30
C LYS A 19 27.75 -2.19 -5.91
N ALA A 20 27.05 -1.54 -4.98
CA ALA A 20 25.63 -1.81 -4.72
C ALA A 20 24.75 -1.32 -5.88
N SER A 21 24.98 -1.85 -7.08
CA SER A 21 24.28 -1.52 -8.32
C SER A 21 22.84 -2.04 -8.29
N ASN A 22 22.02 -1.64 -9.26
CA ASN A 22 20.66 -2.17 -9.39
C ASN A 22 20.67 -3.68 -9.67
N GLY A 23 21.61 -4.18 -10.48
CA GLY A 23 21.77 -5.61 -10.73
C GLY A 23 22.20 -6.40 -9.49
N TRP A 24 23.06 -5.83 -8.63
CA TRP A 24 23.37 -6.42 -7.33
C TRP A 24 22.12 -6.50 -6.46
N LEU A 25 21.36 -5.40 -6.37
CA LEU A 25 20.15 -5.34 -5.55
C LEU A 25 19.10 -6.35 -6.01
N GLU A 26 18.92 -6.51 -7.32
CA GLU A 26 18.00 -7.47 -7.91
C GLU A 26 18.42 -8.91 -7.59
N ARG A 27 19.69 -9.27 -7.84
CA ARG A 27 20.21 -10.61 -7.51
C ARG A 27 20.18 -10.89 -6.00
N PHE A 28 20.46 -9.88 -5.18
CA PHE A 28 20.36 -9.99 -3.72
C PHE A 28 18.91 -10.29 -3.31
N ARG A 29 17.93 -9.57 -3.87
CA ARG A 29 16.51 -9.84 -3.62
C ARG A 29 16.11 -11.25 -4.00
N VAL A 30 16.53 -11.71 -5.19
CA VAL A 30 16.23 -13.08 -5.67
C VAL A 30 16.87 -14.12 -4.75
N ARG A 31 18.17 -13.97 -4.44
CA ARG A 31 18.93 -14.94 -3.62
C ARG A 31 18.36 -15.09 -2.21
N TYR A 32 17.90 -13.99 -1.61
CA TYR A 32 17.42 -13.98 -0.23
C TYR A 32 15.88 -13.87 -0.12
N ASN A 33 15.16 -14.04 -1.23
CA ASN A 33 13.70 -13.94 -1.31
C ASN A 33 13.12 -12.66 -0.66
N VAL A 34 13.79 -11.52 -0.85
CA VAL A 34 13.38 -10.24 -0.27
C VAL A 34 12.37 -9.56 -1.20
N ASN A 35 11.11 -9.58 -0.79
CA ASN A 35 10.00 -8.97 -1.52
C ASN A 35 9.58 -7.65 -0.88
N PHE A 36 9.54 -6.57 -1.67
CA PHE A 36 8.90 -5.32 -1.27
C PHE A 36 7.41 -5.43 -1.58
N ARG A 37 6.60 -5.69 -0.56
CA ARG A 37 5.15 -5.62 -0.67
C ARG A 37 4.69 -4.31 -0.05
N VAL A 38 3.76 -3.63 -0.70
CA VAL A 38 2.96 -2.62 -0.01
C VAL A 38 2.07 -3.42 0.94
N ILE A 39 2.30 -3.23 2.25
CA ILE A 39 1.42 -3.79 3.26
C ILE A 39 0.20 -2.87 3.28
N SER A 40 -0.86 -3.28 2.60
CA SER A 40 -2.13 -2.57 2.53
C SER A 40 -3.13 -3.25 3.47
N GLY A 41 -3.74 -2.48 4.37
CA GLY A 41 -4.79 -2.93 5.28
C GLY A 41 -4.31 -3.50 6.61
N GLU A 42 -5.24 -3.61 7.57
CA GLU A 42 -5.10 -4.32 8.85
C GLU A 42 -5.12 -5.85 8.65
N GLY A 43 -4.35 -6.37 7.69
CA GLY A 43 -4.19 -7.82 7.51
C GLY A 43 -3.36 -8.48 8.62
N ALA A 44 -2.94 -7.71 9.62
CA ALA A 44 -2.12 -8.18 10.73
C ALA A 44 -3.00 -8.83 11.79
N ALA A 45 -2.88 -10.17 11.89
CA ALA A 45 -3.32 -11.00 13.02
C ALA A 45 -4.77 -11.52 13.04
N VAL A 46 -5.35 -11.93 11.90
CA VAL A 46 -6.51 -12.85 11.93
C VAL A 46 -6.01 -14.29 11.93
N ASP A 47 -6.45 -15.07 12.92
CA ASP A 47 -6.12 -16.49 13.04
C ASP A 47 -6.63 -17.32 11.85
N VAL A 48 -5.85 -18.32 11.44
CA VAL A 48 -6.13 -19.13 10.23
C VAL A 48 -7.41 -19.96 10.41
N HIS A 49 -7.70 -20.43 11.62
CA HIS A 49 -8.93 -21.15 11.89
C HIS A 49 -10.14 -20.22 11.77
N THR A 50 -10.04 -19.01 12.31
CA THR A 50 -11.06 -17.96 12.14
C THR A 50 -11.35 -17.69 10.66
N ILE A 51 -10.33 -17.59 9.80
CA ILE A 51 -10.53 -17.41 8.35
C ILE A 51 -11.27 -18.60 7.73
N LYS A 52 -10.90 -19.84 8.09
CA LYS A 52 -11.56 -21.05 7.56
C LYS A 52 -13.03 -21.09 7.96
N ASP A 53 -13.34 -20.76 9.21
CA ASP A 53 -14.70 -20.77 9.72
C ASP A 53 -15.57 -19.71 9.03
N TRP A 54 -15.05 -18.49 8.86
CA TRP A 54 -15.75 -17.43 8.15
C TRP A 54 -15.97 -17.74 6.67
N LYS A 55 -15.05 -18.47 6.01
CA LYS A 55 -15.24 -18.91 4.62
C LYS A 55 -16.42 -19.86 4.46
N VAL A 56 -16.76 -20.65 5.47
CA VAL A 56 -17.93 -21.53 5.46
C VAL A 56 -19.19 -20.77 5.87
N ARG A 57 -19.10 -19.94 6.90
CA ARG A 57 -20.25 -19.25 7.50
C ARG A 57 -20.76 -18.07 6.68
N LEU A 58 -19.88 -17.28 6.06
CA LEU A 58 -20.29 -16.08 5.34
C LEU A 58 -21.22 -16.39 4.14
N PRO A 59 -20.94 -17.38 3.27
CA PRO A 59 -21.86 -17.78 2.21
C PRO A 59 -23.27 -18.13 2.71
N GLN A 60 -23.37 -18.83 3.85
CA GLN A 60 -24.66 -19.21 4.45
C GLN A 60 -25.44 -17.99 4.93
N ILE A 61 -24.75 -16.99 5.49
CA ILE A 61 -25.39 -15.74 5.93
C ILE A 61 -25.90 -14.96 4.71
N ILE A 62 -25.06 -14.78 3.69
CA ILE A 62 -25.41 -13.93 2.54
C ILE A 62 -26.47 -14.55 1.63
N GLU A 63 -26.62 -15.87 1.63
CA GLU A 63 -27.64 -16.59 0.83
C GLU A 63 -29.08 -16.15 1.17
N HIS A 64 -29.30 -15.68 2.41
CA HIS A 64 -30.61 -15.20 2.85
C HIS A 64 -30.95 -13.78 2.39
N TYR A 65 -30.03 -13.08 1.73
CA TYR A 65 -30.20 -11.70 1.31
C TYR A 65 -30.09 -11.57 -0.21
N SER A 66 -30.88 -10.66 -0.78
CA SER A 66 -30.73 -10.30 -2.18
C SER A 66 -29.41 -9.54 -2.39
N PRO A 67 -28.75 -9.67 -3.55
CA PRO A 67 -27.58 -8.87 -3.91
C PRO A 67 -27.78 -7.34 -3.78
N VAL A 68 -29.01 -6.85 -3.83
CA VAL A 68 -29.29 -5.41 -3.66
C VAL A 68 -29.24 -4.96 -2.20
N ASP A 69 -29.39 -5.89 -1.26
CA ASP A 69 -29.47 -5.66 0.20
C ASP A 69 -28.13 -5.91 0.92
N ILE A 70 -27.15 -6.47 0.22
CA ILE A 70 -25.80 -6.73 0.77
C ILE A 70 -24.92 -5.52 0.47
N TYR A 71 -24.44 -4.84 1.50
CA TYR A 71 -23.54 -3.68 1.37
C TYR A 71 -22.14 -4.00 1.87
N ASN A 72 -21.15 -3.47 1.17
CA ASN A 72 -19.79 -3.35 1.67
C ASN A 72 -19.47 -1.87 1.88
N CYS A 73 -18.94 -1.53 3.05
CA CYS A 73 -18.46 -0.19 3.36
C CYS A 73 -16.99 -0.25 3.79
N ASP A 74 -16.17 0.69 3.32
CA ASP A 74 -14.76 0.77 3.67
C ASP A 74 -14.27 2.22 3.74
N GLU A 75 -13.21 2.45 4.51
CA GLU A 75 -12.63 3.77 4.75
C GLU A 75 -11.44 4.03 3.83
N THR A 76 -11.35 5.25 3.31
CA THR A 76 -10.20 5.66 2.51
C THR A 76 -9.75 7.08 2.83
N GLY A 77 -8.43 7.32 2.73
CA GLY A 77 -7.84 8.64 2.89
C GLY A 77 -7.90 9.43 1.58
N LEU A 78 -8.68 10.52 1.56
CA LEU A 78 -8.75 11.46 0.46
C LEU A 78 -7.73 12.59 0.66
N PHE A 79 -6.60 12.51 -0.02
CA PHE A 79 -5.55 13.54 0.05
C PHE A 79 -5.82 14.67 -0.95
N PHE A 80 -6.37 15.79 -0.48
CA PHE A 80 -6.79 16.90 -1.33
C PHE A 80 -5.67 17.91 -1.62
N LYS A 81 -4.57 17.89 -0.85
CA LYS A 81 -3.38 18.76 -1.06
C LYS A 81 -2.13 18.01 -1.52
N LEU A 82 -2.25 16.73 -1.86
CA LEU A 82 -1.10 15.93 -2.27
C LEU A 82 -0.69 16.31 -3.70
N MET A 83 0.51 16.87 -3.85
CA MET A 83 1.09 17.12 -5.16
C MET A 83 1.55 15.81 -5.82
N PRO A 84 1.54 15.73 -7.17
CA PRO A 84 2.05 14.58 -7.90
C PRO A 84 3.48 14.21 -7.47
N ASP A 85 3.75 12.90 -7.43
CA ASP A 85 5.03 12.35 -7.03
C ASP A 85 6.19 12.68 -7.98
N ARG A 86 5.85 13.15 -9.19
CA ARG A 86 6.79 13.49 -10.26
C ARG A 86 6.34 14.80 -10.90
N SER A 87 7.26 15.76 -10.98
CA SER A 87 7.11 16.96 -11.80
C SER A 87 7.97 16.80 -13.05
N LEU A 88 7.51 17.31 -14.19
CA LEU A 88 8.34 17.43 -15.38
C LEU A 88 9.34 18.56 -15.11
N VAL A 89 10.63 18.22 -15.03
CA VAL A 89 11.71 19.18 -14.76
C VAL A 89 12.50 19.39 -16.05
N VAL A 90 12.67 20.65 -16.44
CA VAL A 90 13.59 21.03 -17.52
C VAL A 90 15.01 20.96 -16.95
N ASN A 91 15.95 20.35 -17.69
CA ASN A 91 17.30 19.99 -17.23
C ASN A 91 18.15 21.12 -16.61
N ALA A 92 17.73 22.38 -16.73
CA ALA A 92 18.43 23.55 -16.19
C ALA A 92 17.88 24.07 -14.85
N ASP A 93 16.75 23.53 -14.36
CA ASP A 93 16.10 24.03 -13.15
C ASP A 93 16.46 23.19 -11.91
N ASP A 94 16.95 23.88 -10.89
CA ASP A 94 17.33 23.31 -9.60
C ASP A 94 16.05 23.05 -8.76
N CYS A 95 15.31 21.99 -9.11
CA CYS A 95 14.04 21.65 -8.47
C CYS A 95 14.25 21.04 -7.07
N ARG A 96 14.08 21.85 -6.03
CA ARG A 96 14.06 21.39 -4.64
C ARG A 96 12.68 20.87 -4.28
N GLY A 97 12.57 19.56 -4.02
CA GLY A 97 11.30 18.93 -3.63
C GLY A 97 10.80 19.45 -2.28
N GLY A 98 9.58 19.98 -2.25
CA GLY A 98 8.89 20.40 -1.02
C GLY A 98 8.32 19.22 -0.22
N LYS A 99 8.10 19.43 1.09
CA LYS A 99 7.40 18.45 1.93
C LYS A 99 5.96 18.31 1.43
N LYS A 100 5.59 17.11 0.97
CA LYS A 100 4.22 16.83 0.52
C LYS A 100 3.25 17.05 1.69
N SER A 101 2.22 17.85 1.46
CA SER A 101 1.10 17.93 2.40
C SER A 101 0.48 16.54 2.53
N ARG A 102 0.25 16.12 3.77
CA ARG A 102 -0.42 14.86 4.11
C ARG A 102 -1.84 15.11 4.60
N ASP A 103 -2.35 16.33 4.43
CA ASP A 103 -3.70 16.70 4.80
C ASP A 103 -4.66 15.81 3.99
N ARG A 104 -5.47 15.05 4.72
CA ARG A 104 -6.44 14.13 4.16
C ARG A 104 -7.75 14.27 4.88
N PHE A 105 -8.83 13.85 4.24
CA PHE A 105 -10.05 13.48 4.94
C PHE A 105 -10.13 11.96 4.97
N THR A 106 -10.62 11.38 6.05
CA THR A 106 -11.06 9.99 6.05
C THR A 106 -12.50 9.96 5.56
N VAL A 107 -12.72 9.26 4.46
CA VAL A 107 -14.03 9.16 3.80
C VAL A 107 -14.50 7.72 3.86
N LEU A 108 -15.72 7.51 4.36
CA LEU A 108 -16.43 6.24 4.27
C LEU A 108 -17.13 6.13 2.92
N LEU A 109 -16.84 5.06 2.20
CA LEU A 109 -17.50 4.71 0.95
C LEU A 109 -18.32 3.44 1.17
N CYS A 110 -19.51 3.37 0.58
CA CYS A 110 -20.36 2.20 0.70
C CYS A 110 -21.21 1.96 -0.55
N ALA A 111 -21.29 0.70 -0.98
CA ALA A 111 -22.06 0.28 -2.14
C ALA A 111 -22.65 -1.12 -1.95
N ASN A 112 -23.77 -1.39 -2.64
CA ASN A 112 -24.35 -2.72 -2.63
C ASN A 112 -23.62 -3.68 -3.57
N TRP A 113 -23.77 -4.98 -3.30
CA TRP A 113 -23.17 -6.05 -4.09
C TRP A 113 -23.62 -6.02 -5.55
N ALA A 114 -24.88 -5.69 -5.82
CA ALA A 114 -25.42 -5.56 -7.18
C ALA A 114 -24.82 -4.38 -7.97
N GLY A 115 -24.14 -3.44 -7.31
CA GLY A 115 -23.56 -2.24 -7.94
C GLY A 115 -24.60 -1.19 -8.38
N THR A 116 -25.87 -1.39 -8.06
CA THR A 116 -26.98 -0.51 -8.44
C THR A 116 -27.18 0.65 -7.48
N HIS A 117 -26.69 0.55 -6.25
CA HIS A 117 -26.80 1.60 -5.25
C HIS A 117 -25.45 1.88 -4.58
N LYS A 118 -25.11 3.18 -4.56
CA LYS A 118 -23.93 3.72 -3.88
C LYS A 118 -24.40 4.79 -2.91
N LEU A 119 -24.02 4.65 -1.64
CA LEU A 119 -24.30 5.69 -0.66
C LEU A 119 -23.45 6.93 -0.96
N LYS A 120 -23.97 8.09 -0.58
CA LYS A 120 -23.23 9.35 -0.67
C LYS A 120 -21.97 9.25 0.19
N PRO A 121 -20.78 9.59 -0.33
CA PRO A 121 -19.55 9.58 0.46
C PRO A 121 -19.68 10.43 1.73
N MET A 122 -19.22 9.89 2.86
CA MET A 122 -19.30 10.56 4.16
C MET A 122 -17.89 10.86 4.69
N VAL A 123 -17.67 12.11 5.12
CA VAL A 123 -16.44 12.47 5.85
C VAL A 123 -16.61 12.03 7.30
N ILE A 124 -15.69 11.18 7.77
CA ILE A 124 -15.71 10.61 9.13
C ILE A 124 -14.48 11.02 9.95
N GLY A 125 -13.51 11.69 9.34
CA GLY A 125 -12.33 12.21 10.03
C GLY A 125 -11.45 13.12 9.16
N GLU A 126 -10.45 13.73 9.80
CA GLU A 126 -9.37 14.55 9.22
C GLU A 126 -8.00 13.91 9.51
#